data_AF-A0A6J0JBP7-F1
#
_entry.id   AF-A0A6J0JBP7-F1
#
_cell.length_a   1.000
_cell.length_b   1.000
_cell.length_c   1.000
_cell.angle_alpha   90.00
_cell.angle_beta   90.00
_cell.angle_gamma   90.00
#
_symmetry.space_group_name_H-M   'P 1'
#
loop_
_entity.id
_entity.type
_entity.pdbx_description
1 polymer ?
#
loop_
_entity_poly.entity_id
_entity_poly.type
_entity_poly.pdbx_seq_one_letter_code
_entity_poly.pdbx_strand_id
1 'polypeptide(L)'
;MATVNMQQGYAAVLCVLAVLGLEATAPGECELTRLLQDKLQYEMRLQYMKHYFPIDYTVQVQYEEVLRPSNITRLRNGTVSETALRYLWFHVSSQAVLRIREVLPEKHPSWKYTQELCQLFDALGEEYSKYRQVRIPRGPPAPQRSRTSHT
;
A
#
# COMPACT_ATOMS: atom_id res chain seq x y z
N MET A 1 -1.83 55.71 14.82
CA MET A 1 -2.16 55.12 13.51
C MET A 1 -1.48 53.76 13.46
N ALA A 2 -2.22 52.68 13.61
CA ALA A 2 -1.65 51.33 13.65
C ALA A 2 -1.39 50.86 12.20
N THR A 3 -0.12 50.79 11.82
CA THR A 3 0.31 50.17 10.57
C THR A 3 0.25 48.66 10.75
N VAL A 4 -0.87 48.06 10.35
CA VAL A 4 -0.98 46.60 10.27
C VAL A 4 -0.03 46.12 9.18
N ASN A 5 1.04 45.45 9.62
CA ASN A 5 2.16 45.05 8.81
C ASN A 5 1.73 43.95 7.82
N MET A 6 1.47 44.35 6.56
CA MET A 6 0.95 43.48 5.49
C MET A 6 1.85 42.26 5.20
N GLN A 7 3.14 42.31 5.59
CA GLN A 7 4.09 41.20 5.45
C GLN A 7 3.87 40.05 6.46
N GLN A 8 3.30 40.35 7.64
CA GLN A 8 3.08 39.35 8.70
C GLN A 8 2.06 38.29 8.28
N GLY A 9 1.04 38.69 7.51
CA GLY A 9 0.01 37.79 7.00
C GLY A 9 0.54 36.82 5.95
N TYR A 10 1.41 37.27 5.04
CA TYR A 10 2.00 36.42 4.02
C TYR A 10 2.95 35.37 4.61
N ALA A 11 3.74 35.72 5.62
CA ALA A 11 4.61 34.77 6.30
C ALA A 11 3.80 33.65 7.00
N ALA A 12 2.69 34.00 7.65
CA ALA A 12 1.80 33.01 8.27
C ALA A 12 1.13 32.11 7.23
N VAL A 13 0.66 32.67 6.12
CA VAL A 13 0.07 31.90 5.00
C VAL A 13 1.11 30.97 4.36
N LEU A 14 2.34 31.44 4.13
CA LEU A 14 3.43 30.63 3.60
C LEU A 14 3.83 29.50 4.57
N CYS A 15 3.85 29.77 5.89
CA CYS A 15 4.07 28.72 6.89
C CYS A 15 2.94 27.69 6.90
N VAL A 16 1.68 28.11 6.81
CA VAL A 16 0.53 27.18 6.74
C VAL A 16 0.58 26.35 5.45
N LEU A 17 0.93 26.95 4.31
CA LEU A 17 1.11 26.25 3.03
C LEU A 17 2.34 25.32 3.04
N ALA A 18 3.42 25.67 3.74
CA ALA A 18 4.59 24.81 3.90
C ALA A 18 4.31 23.62 4.83
N VAL A 19 3.52 23.82 5.88
CA VAL A 19 3.09 22.77 6.81
C VAL A 19 2.06 21.83 6.17
N LEU A 20 1.14 22.37 5.36
CA LEU A 20 0.15 21.56 4.63
C LEU A 20 0.73 20.93 3.35
N GLY A 21 1.72 21.56 2.72
CA GLY A 21 2.34 21.10 1.48
C GLY A 21 3.27 19.91 1.63
N LEU A 22 3.64 19.54 2.87
CA LEU A 22 4.56 18.43 3.13
C LEU A 22 3.86 17.07 3.26
N GLU A 23 2.53 17.04 3.37
CA GLU A 23 1.72 15.80 3.52
C GLU A 23 0.88 15.51 2.27
N ALA A 24 1.29 15.98 1.09
CA ALA A 24 0.71 15.50 -0.18
C ALA A 24 1.33 14.14 -0.57
N THR A 25 1.31 13.19 0.36
CA THR A 25 1.59 11.80 0.03
C THR A 25 0.40 11.29 -0.79
N ALA A 26 0.61 11.14 -2.10
CA ALA A 26 -0.15 10.27 -2.99
C ALA A 26 -1.66 10.15 -2.66
N PRO A 27 -2.52 11.10 -3.08
CA PRO A 27 -3.94 11.07 -2.71
C PRO A 27 -4.61 9.71 -2.98
N GLY A 28 -4.18 9.00 -4.04
CA GLY A 28 -4.65 7.64 -4.36
C GLY A 28 -4.22 6.57 -3.35
N GLU A 29 -2.99 6.60 -2.82
CA GLU A 29 -2.56 5.63 -1.78
C GLU A 29 -3.35 5.83 -0.49
N CYS A 30 -3.55 7.08 -0.05
CA CYS A 30 -4.31 7.42 1.14
C CYS A 30 -5.80 7.03 1.02
N GLU A 31 -6.39 7.22 -0.16
CA GLU A 31 -7.77 6.81 -0.42
C GLU A 31 -7.91 5.28 -0.36
N LEU A 32 -7.03 4.54 -1.04
CA LEU A 32 -7.05 3.08 -1.06
C LEU A 32 -6.78 2.46 0.32
N THR A 33 -5.82 3.01 1.06
CA THR A 33 -5.53 2.57 2.44
C THR A 33 -6.67 2.87 3.39
N ARG A 34 -7.41 3.97 3.19
CA ARG A 34 -8.65 4.25 3.94
C ARG A 34 -9.74 3.24 3.63
N LEU A 35 -9.96 2.90 2.36
CA LEU A 35 -10.92 1.85 1.97
C LEU A 35 -10.54 0.48 2.57
N LEU A 36 -9.25 0.14 2.56
CA LEU A 36 -8.73 -1.05 3.23
C LEU A 36 -8.99 -0.99 4.74
N GLN A 37 -8.74 0.15 5.39
CA GLN A 37 -8.99 0.34 6.82
C GLN A 37 -10.47 0.10 7.15
N ASP A 38 -11.39 0.63 6.34
CA ASP A 38 -12.83 0.44 6.52
C ASP A 38 -13.24 -1.03 6.38
N LYS A 39 -12.66 -1.76 5.42
CA LYS A 39 -12.89 -3.20 5.26
C LYS A 39 -12.20 -4.05 6.32
N LEU A 40 -11.11 -3.57 6.90
CA LEU A 40 -10.33 -4.25 7.95
C LEU A 40 -10.70 -3.78 9.36
N GLN A 41 -11.82 -3.07 9.52
CA GLN A 41 -12.37 -2.78 10.83
C GLN A 41 -12.57 -4.06 11.65
N TYR A 42 -12.50 -3.92 12.97
CA TYR A 42 -12.53 -5.06 13.89
C TYR A 42 -13.76 -5.94 13.69
N GLU A 43 -14.94 -5.34 13.53
CA GLU A 43 -16.21 -6.07 13.34
C GLU A 43 -16.20 -6.91 12.06
N MET A 44 -15.71 -6.33 10.96
CA MET A 44 -15.57 -7.04 9.68
C MET A 44 -14.61 -8.22 9.80
N ARG A 45 -13.44 -8.00 10.41
CA ARG A 45 -12.48 -9.08 10.65
C ARG A 45 -13.05 -10.17 11.55
N LEU A 46 -13.76 -9.81 12.62
CA LEU A 46 -14.36 -10.77 13.53
C LEU A 46 -15.42 -11.63 12.84
N GLN A 47 -16.31 -11.01 12.06
CA GLN A 47 -17.36 -11.73 11.35
C GLN A 47 -16.78 -12.65 10.27
N TYR A 48 -15.98 -12.10 9.36
CA TYR A 48 -15.56 -12.81 8.15
C TYR A 48 -14.32 -13.69 8.35
N MET A 49 -13.46 -13.42 9.34
CA MET A 49 -12.22 -14.17 9.58
C MET A 49 -12.23 -15.01 10.86
N LYS A 50 -13.30 -14.93 11.68
CA LYS A 50 -13.47 -15.78 12.87
C LYS A 50 -14.82 -16.52 12.86
N HIS A 51 -15.95 -15.82 12.84
CA HIS A 51 -17.26 -16.47 13.01
C HIS A 51 -17.65 -17.40 11.86
N TYR A 52 -17.24 -17.09 10.64
CA TYR A 52 -17.51 -17.92 9.47
C TYR A 52 -16.53 -19.08 9.28
N PHE A 53 -15.49 -19.16 10.11
CA PHE A 53 -14.53 -20.26 10.07
C PHE A 53 -14.81 -21.27 11.19
N PRO A 54 -14.45 -22.55 11.00
CA PRO A 54 -14.47 -23.53 12.08
C PRO A 54 -13.61 -23.09 13.27
N ILE A 55 -13.96 -23.56 14.49
CA ILE A 55 -13.17 -23.32 15.69
C ILE A 55 -11.77 -23.91 15.49
N ASP A 56 -10.74 -23.15 15.86
CA ASP A 56 -9.31 -23.49 15.71
C ASP A 56 -8.86 -23.80 14.27
N TYR A 57 -9.59 -23.29 13.28
CA TYR A 57 -9.15 -23.34 11.90
C TYR A 57 -7.84 -22.56 11.69
N THR A 58 -6.86 -23.18 11.04
CA THR A 58 -5.55 -22.58 10.77
C THR A 58 -5.14 -22.77 9.32
N VAL A 59 -4.39 -21.81 8.79
CA VAL A 59 -3.78 -21.87 7.46
C VAL A 59 -2.27 -21.95 7.63
N GLN A 60 -1.63 -22.88 6.91
CA GLN A 60 -0.19 -23.04 6.94
C GLN A 60 0.48 -21.90 6.17
N VAL A 61 1.42 -21.21 6.82
CA VAL A 61 2.17 -20.10 6.26
C VAL A 61 3.64 -20.20 6.67
N GLN A 62 4.53 -19.65 5.86
CA GLN A 62 5.95 -19.54 6.17
C GLN A 62 6.17 -18.46 7.25
N TYR A 63 7.30 -18.54 7.94
CA TYR A 63 7.61 -17.60 9.02
C TYR A 63 7.66 -16.15 8.52
N GLU A 64 8.21 -15.94 7.33
CA GLU A 64 8.37 -14.64 6.67
C GLU A 64 7.03 -14.05 6.20
N GLU A 65 5.99 -14.88 6.08
CA GLU A 65 4.63 -14.46 5.69
C GLU A 65 3.86 -13.88 6.89
N VAL A 66 4.45 -13.88 8.09
CA VAL A 66 3.87 -13.32 9.32
C VAL A 66 4.53 -11.99 9.67
N LEU A 67 3.88 -10.89 9.30
CA LEU A 67 4.36 -9.54 9.57
C LEU A 67 3.60 -8.88 10.74
N ARG A 68 4.27 -8.74 11.89
CA ARG A 68 3.73 -8.08 13.09
C ARG A 68 4.35 -6.69 13.31
N PRO A 69 3.74 -5.83 14.15
CA PRO A 69 4.33 -4.54 14.50
C PRO A 69 5.76 -4.64 15.03
N SER A 70 6.12 -5.69 15.78
CA SER A 70 7.48 -5.92 16.26
C SER A 70 8.49 -6.14 15.13
N ASN A 71 8.10 -6.81 14.04
CA ASN A 71 8.93 -6.95 12.84
C ASN A 71 9.20 -5.59 12.21
N ILE A 72 8.16 -4.75 12.08
CA ILE A 72 8.27 -3.39 11.54
C ILE A 72 9.20 -2.54 12.41
N THR A 73 9.01 -2.51 13.73
CA THR A 73 9.87 -1.76 14.65
C THR A 73 11.33 -2.18 14.54
N ARG A 74 11.59 -3.49 14.46
CA ARG A 74 12.95 -4.02 14.30
C ARG A 74 13.60 -3.58 12.99
N LEU A 75 12.86 -3.65 11.88
CA LEU A 75 13.37 -3.23 10.56
C LEU A 75 13.58 -1.72 10.47
N ARG A 76 12.68 -0.93 11.07
CA ARG A 76 12.81 0.53 11.18
C ARG A 76 14.09 0.93 11.91
N ASN A 77 14.39 0.27 13.03
CA ASN A 77 15.62 0.48 13.78
C ASN A 77 16.87 0.01 13.01
N GLY A 78 16.71 -0.92 12.07
CA GLY A 78 17.75 -1.48 11.21
C GLY A 78 18.01 -0.70 9.93
N THR A 79 17.64 0.59 9.85
CA THR A 79 17.83 1.50 8.69
C THR A 79 16.95 1.27 7.46
N VAL A 80 15.91 0.44 7.56
CA VAL A 80 14.94 0.26 6.46
C VAL A 80 14.07 1.50 6.30
N SER A 81 13.98 2.04 5.08
CA SER A 81 13.16 3.23 4.79
C SER A 81 11.67 2.98 4.96
N GLU A 82 10.92 4.02 5.31
CA GLU A 82 9.45 3.97 5.43
C GLU A 82 8.76 3.47 4.16
N THR A 83 9.22 3.90 2.98
CA THR A 83 8.67 3.43 1.70
C THR A 83 8.87 1.92 1.54
N ALA A 84 10.03 1.39 1.93
CA ALA A 84 10.29 -0.05 1.87
C ALA A 84 9.44 -0.82 2.90
N LEU A 85 9.22 -0.26 4.10
CA LEU A 85 8.33 -0.85 5.10
C LEU A 85 6.87 -0.88 4.64
N ARG A 86 6.38 0.20 4.02
CA ARG A 86 5.02 0.26 3.44
C ARG A 86 4.84 -0.76 2.32
N TYR A 87 5.82 -0.86 1.41
CA TYR A 87 5.80 -1.85 0.35
C TYR A 87 5.85 -3.29 0.90
N LEU A 88 6.69 -3.55 1.90
CA LEU A 88 6.75 -4.86 2.58
C LEU A 88 5.41 -5.21 3.22
N TRP A 89 4.79 -4.26 3.94
CA TRP A 89 3.48 -4.45 4.53
C TRP A 89 2.43 -4.79 3.49
N PHE A 90 2.39 -4.04 2.38
CA PHE A 90 1.50 -4.29 1.27
C PHE A 90 1.70 -5.69 0.69
N HIS A 91 2.95 -6.05 0.39
CA HIS A 91 3.27 -7.32 -0.23
C HIS A 91 2.85 -8.50 0.64
N VAL A 92 3.25 -8.51 1.92
CA VAL A 92 2.90 -9.60 2.84
C VAL A 92 1.40 -9.65 3.10
N SER A 93 0.73 -8.51 3.25
CA SER A 93 -0.72 -8.46 3.50
C SER A 93 -1.53 -8.96 2.30
N SER A 94 -1.13 -8.58 1.08
CA SER A 94 -1.74 -9.08 -0.16
C SER A 94 -1.61 -10.60 -0.29
N GLN A 95 -0.40 -11.13 -0.05
CA GLN A 95 -0.16 -12.58 -0.05
C GLN A 95 -0.97 -13.30 1.02
N ALA A 96 -1.11 -12.74 2.22
CA ALA A 96 -1.92 -13.33 3.29
C ALA A 96 -3.40 -13.47 2.87
N VAL A 97 -3.98 -12.44 2.24
CA VAL A 97 -5.37 -12.51 1.74
C VAL A 97 -5.51 -13.52 0.60
N LEU A 98 -4.53 -13.61 -0.30
CA LEU A 98 -4.54 -14.62 -1.36
C LEU A 98 -4.51 -16.04 -0.79
N ARG A 99 -3.65 -16.32 0.20
CA ARG A 99 -3.60 -17.63 0.88
C ARG A 99 -4.91 -17.99 1.58
N ILE A 100 -5.57 -17.02 2.21
CA ILE A 100 -6.91 -17.24 2.78
C ILE A 100 -7.89 -17.58 1.66
N ARG A 101 -7.85 -16.86 0.53
CA ARG A 101 -8.77 -17.10 -0.59
C ARG A 101 -8.56 -18.46 -1.25
N GLU A 102 -7.33 -18.96 -1.35
CA GLU A 102 -7.01 -20.30 -1.90
C GLU A 102 -7.72 -21.45 -1.16
N VAL A 103 -7.96 -21.28 0.15
CA VAL A 103 -8.62 -22.31 0.96
C VAL A 103 -10.14 -22.13 1.06
N LEU A 104 -10.67 -21.02 0.53
CA LEU A 104 -12.10 -20.73 0.57
C LEU A 104 -12.81 -21.23 -0.69
N PRO A 105 -13.89 -22.01 -0.58
CA PRO A 105 -14.74 -22.28 -1.74
C PRO A 105 -15.56 -21.04 -2.12
N GLU A 106 -15.93 -20.91 -3.40
CA GLU A 106 -16.70 -19.74 -3.90
C GLU A 106 -18.02 -19.49 -3.14
N LYS A 107 -18.64 -20.56 -2.63
CA LYS A 107 -19.89 -20.48 -1.86
C LYS A 107 -19.69 -20.05 -0.41
N HIS A 108 -18.45 -19.91 0.05
CA HIS A 108 -18.16 -19.52 1.43
C HIS A 108 -18.63 -18.09 1.71
N PRO A 109 -19.24 -17.80 2.87
CA PRO A 109 -19.75 -16.46 3.17
C PRO A 109 -18.65 -15.38 3.22
N SER A 110 -17.40 -15.75 3.50
CA SER A 110 -16.24 -14.84 3.44
C SER A 110 -15.63 -14.66 2.04
N TRP A 111 -16.08 -15.42 1.03
CA TRP A 111 -15.48 -15.38 -0.31
C TRP A 111 -15.52 -13.96 -0.90
N LYS A 112 -16.70 -13.34 -0.93
CA LYS A 112 -16.88 -11.97 -1.45
C LYS A 112 -16.05 -10.96 -0.67
N TYR A 113 -16.00 -11.08 0.66
CA TYR A 113 -15.18 -10.21 1.50
C TYR A 113 -13.69 -10.30 1.14
N THR A 114 -13.17 -11.53 1.00
CA THR A 114 -11.76 -11.74 0.58
C THR A 114 -11.49 -11.27 -0.84
N GLN A 115 -12.46 -11.40 -1.75
CA GLN A 115 -12.35 -10.90 -3.12
C GLN A 115 -12.25 -9.37 -3.17
N GLU A 116 -13.07 -8.66 -2.39
CA GLU A 116 -13.01 -7.19 -2.28
C GLU A 116 -11.67 -6.73 -1.70
N LEU A 117 -11.13 -7.45 -0.70
CA LEU A 117 -9.78 -7.16 -0.18
C LEU A 117 -8.71 -7.38 -1.25
N CYS A 118 -8.75 -8.46 -2.03
CA CYS A 118 -7.84 -8.66 -3.16
C CYS A 118 -7.89 -7.48 -4.14
N GLN A 119 -9.09 -7.05 -4.53
CA GLN A 119 -9.26 -5.93 -5.46
C GLN A 119 -8.67 -4.62 -4.94
N LEU A 120 -8.82 -4.34 -3.64
CA LEU A 120 -8.21 -3.17 -3.01
C LEU A 120 -6.69 -3.27 -2.97
N PHE A 121 -6.14 -4.46 -2.69
CA PHE A 121 -4.70 -4.69 -2.76
C PHE A 121 -4.17 -4.58 -4.19
N ASP A 122 -4.87 -5.11 -5.19
CA ASP A 122 -4.49 -4.98 -6.60
C ASP A 122 -4.42 -3.50 -7.02
N ALA A 123 -5.44 -2.72 -6.68
CA ALA A 123 -5.46 -1.27 -6.92
C ALA A 123 -4.31 -0.54 -6.21
N LEU A 124 -4.00 -0.92 -4.96
CA LEU A 124 -2.87 -0.35 -4.23
C LEU A 124 -1.52 -0.75 -4.84
N GLY A 125 -1.42 -1.97 -5.38
CA GLY A 125 -0.27 -2.45 -6.14
C GLY A 125 -0.02 -1.62 -7.41
N GLU A 126 -1.09 -1.22 -8.11
CA GLU A 126 -1.00 -0.32 -9.25
C GLU A 126 -0.51 1.07 -8.86
N GLU A 127 -0.90 1.62 -7.70
CA GLU A 127 -0.31 2.87 -7.22
C GLU A 127 1.19 2.71 -6.91
N TYR A 128 1.58 1.63 -6.23
CA TYR A 128 3.01 1.37 -5.96
C TYR A 128 3.85 1.14 -7.22
N SER A 129 3.27 0.60 -8.28
CA SER A 129 3.97 0.37 -9.56
C SER A 129 4.38 1.68 -10.23
N LYS A 130 3.59 2.75 -10.07
CA LYS A 130 3.88 4.09 -10.62
C LYS A 130 5.17 4.67 -10.05
N TYR A 131 5.43 4.49 -8.75
CA TYR A 131 6.66 4.98 -8.12
C TYR A 131 7.92 4.24 -8.59
N ARG A 132 7.77 2.96 -8.98
CA ARG A 132 8.89 2.17 -9.52
C ARG A 132 9.35 2.69 -10.88
N GLN A 133 8.43 3.18 -11.72
CA GLN A 133 8.76 3.72 -13.05
C GLN A 133 9.40 5.11 -12.99
N VAL A 134 9.11 5.91 -11.96
CA VAL A 134 9.68 7.27 -11.80
C VAL A 134 11.15 7.23 -11.35
N ARG A 135 11.59 6.18 -10.64
CA ARG A 135 12.99 6.05 -10.15
C ARG A 135 13.96 5.41 -11.14
N ILE A 136 13.48 4.85 -12.26
CA ILE A 136 14.34 4.32 -13.32
C ILE A 136 14.36 5.38 -14.43
N PRO A 137 15.48 6.06 -14.70
CA PRO A 137 15.60 6.91 -15.88
C PRO A 137 15.24 6.06 -17.09
N ARG A 138 14.30 6.52 -17.94
CA ARG A 138 14.11 5.91 -19.26
C ARG A 138 15.44 6.03 -19.98
N GLY A 139 16.23 4.94 -19.99
CA GLY A 139 17.42 4.84 -20.80
C GLY A 139 17.05 5.08 -22.26
N PRO A 140 17.96 5.65 -23.07
CA PRO A 140 17.68 5.91 -24.46
C PRO A 140 17.27 4.62 -25.18
N PRO A 141 16.36 4.69 -26.17
CA PRO A 141 15.92 3.52 -26.92
C PRO A 141 17.13 2.82 -27.54
N ALA A 142 17.13 1.48 -27.47
CA ALA A 142 18.20 0.66 -28.02
C ALA A 142 18.41 0.97 -29.53
N PRO A 143 19.67 0.95 -30.03
CA PRO A 143 19.92 1.22 -31.43
C PRO A 143 19.20 0.18 -32.29
N GLN A 144 18.40 0.63 -33.26
CA GLN A 144 17.83 -0.25 -34.27
C GLN A 144 19.00 -0.84 -35.08
N ARG A 145 19.23 -2.13 -34.90
CA ARG A 145 20.18 -2.91 -35.70
C ARG A 145 19.62 -2.98 -37.13
N SER A 146 20.11 -2.13 -38.01
CA SER A 146 19.83 -2.23 -39.45
C SER A 146 20.30 -3.58 -39.93
N ARG A 147 19.33 -4.43 -40.28
CA ARG A 147 19.55 -5.72 -40.91
C ARG A 147 19.97 -5.44 -42.35
N THR A 148 21.26 -5.36 -42.61
CA THR A 148 21.78 -5.39 -43.98
C THR A 148 21.56 -6.79 -44.52
N SER A 149 20.57 -6.91 -45.41
CA SER A 149 20.33 -8.09 -46.22
C SER A 149 21.52 -8.29 -47.17
N HIS A 150 22.20 -9.42 -47.04
CA HIS A 150 23.13 -9.91 -48.05
C HIS A 150 22.36 -10.23 -49.33
N THR A 151 22.83 -9.71 -50.46
CA THR A 151 22.85 -10.43 -51.74
C THR A 151 24.04 -9.91 -52.55
#